data_AF-A0A1H8GAQ6-F1
#
_entry.id   AF-A0A1H8GAQ6-F1
#
_cell.length_a   1.000
_cell.length_b   1.000
_cell.length_c   1.000
_cell.angle_alpha   90.00
_cell.angle_beta   90.00
_cell.angle_gamma   90.00
#
_symmetry.space_group_name_H-M   'P 1'
#
loop_
_entity.id
_entity.type
_entity.pdbx_description
1 polymer ?
#
loop_
_entity_poly.entity_id
_entity_poly.type
_entity_poly.pdbx_seq_one_letter_code
_entity_poly.pdbx_strand_id
1 'polypeptide(L)'
;MRNNKFGYDSSNTNGVTITPPPAPLEAQYAADSIESLVSSIDQALEQTGFTQFELDEPIDNETPSSMSAPKALHTISQAQIIKSLREALSWLERELSWGVQPSSLPHLTGRIGELYAAMITRGQMALATNQLGYDIVTARGERVSVKTITSSTHVTFNQATFGLVDRILVLRLNFDGDEASIEEVLDCSAQDALKLLTVKGGKYYISTYKKSTVTPNFTKLMIVAEAKYKNETIVQYENATIIVTHMGKAHANTIAALKRIALEIGVDVLNSQGNPKNTRSLGSDIIKTLQALS
;
A
#
# COMPACT_ATOMS: atom_id res chain seq x y z
N MET A 1 -15.64 -47.50 47.34
CA MET A 1 -16.69 -47.81 46.34
C MET A 1 -16.90 -46.56 45.50
N ARG A 2 -16.71 -46.46 44.18
CA ARG A 2 -16.27 -47.38 43.12
C ARG A 2 -15.39 -46.54 42.18
N ASN A 3 -14.30 -47.16 41.77
CA ASN A 3 -13.44 -46.75 40.67
C ASN A 3 -14.21 -46.79 39.35
N ASN A 4 -13.83 -45.94 38.40
CA ASN A 4 -13.73 -46.41 37.02
C ASN A 4 -12.45 -45.86 36.38
N LYS A 5 -11.49 -46.78 36.26
CA LYS A 5 -10.32 -46.70 35.39
C LYS A 5 -10.81 -46.71 33.94
N PHE A 6 -10.33 -45.77 33.13
CA PHE A 6 -9.97 -46.07 31.76
C PHE A 6 -8.53 -45.62 31.57
N GLY A 7 -7.64 -46.61 31.54
CA GLY A 7 -6.29 -46.41 31.04
C GLY A 7 -6.35 -46.36 29.52
N TYR A 8 -5.57 -45.45 28.94
CA TYR A 8 -5.04 -45.66 27.60
C TYR A 8 -3.54 -45.45 27.63
N ASP A 9 -2.91 -46.41 26.97
CA ASP A 9 -1.51 -46.75 26.93
C ASP A 9 -0.68 -45.69 26.20
N SER A 10 0.48 -45.42 26.75
CA SER A 10 1.56 -44.64 26.17
C SER A 10 2.41 -45.55 25.28
N SER A 11 2.26 -45.49 23.96
CA SER A 11 3.35 -45.64 22.98
C SER A 11 2.81 -45.85 21.56
N ASN A 12 2.89 -44.83 20.71
CA ASN A 12 3.37 -45.05 19.36
C ASN A 12 3.98 -43.77 18.78
N THR A 13 5.28 -43.83 18.57
CA THR A 13 6.11 -42.86 17.89
C THR A 13 5.78 -42.84 16.41
N ASN A 14 5.27 -41.72 15.91
CA ASN A 14 5.55 -41.28 14.55
C ASN A 14 5.84 -39.78 14.63
N GLY A 15 7.14 -39.45 14.60
CA GLY A 15 7.62 -38.09 14.50
C GLY A 15 7.22 -37.51 13.14
N VAL A 16 6.06 -36.88 13.10
CA VAL A 16 5.78 -35.84 12.11
C VAL A 16 6.21 -34.54 12.77
N THR A 17 7.40 -34.09 12.43
CA THR A 17 7.85 -32.73 12.72
C THR A 17 6.91 -31.82 11.93
N ILE A 18 5.81 -31.41 12.56
CA ILE A 18 4.96 -30.34 12.04
C ILE A 18 5.81 -29.09 12.21
N THR A 19 6.56 -28.72 11.17
CA THR A 19 7.19 -27.41 11.15
C THR A 19 6.06 -26.40 11.33
N PRO A 20 6.13 -25.52 12.35
CA PRO A 20 5.16 -24.45 12.44
C PRO A 20 5.18 -23.70 11.10
N PRO A 21 4.02 -23.29 10.56
CA PRO A 21 4.01 -22.46 9.37
C PRO A 21 4.97 -21.29 9.61
N PRO A 22 5.76 -20.88 8.60
CA PRO A 22 6.64 -19.74 8.75
C PRO A 22 5.80 -18.58 9.32
N ALA A 23 6.33 -17.93 10.35
CA ALA A 23 5.74 -16.71 10.88
C ALA A 23 5.40 -15.79 9.69
N PRO A 24 4.26 -15.10 9.70
CA PRO A 24 3.95 -14.13 8.66
C PRO A 24 5.19 -13.26 8.49
N LEU A 25 5.71 -13.14 7.26
CA LEU A 25 6.76 -12.16 6.99
C LEU A 25 6.28 -10.86 7.62
N GLU A 26 7.03 -10.34 8.59
CA GLU A 26 6.82 -8.98 9.05
C GLU A 26 6.88 -8.12 7.79
N ALA A 27 5.72 -7.68 7.31
CA ALA A 27 5.63 -6.80 6.17
C ALA A 27 6.34 -5.51 6.59
N GLN A 28 7.61 -5.40 6.22
CA GLN A 28 8.30 -4.14 6.21
C GLN A 28 7.52 -3.28 5.22
N TYR A 29 6.71 -2.39 5.77
CA TYR A 29 5.90 -1.40 5.06
C TYR A 29 6.82 -0.43 4.31
N ALA A 30 7.39 -0.88 3.20
CA ALA A 30 8.05 -0.02 2.24
C ALA A 30 6.95 0.73 1.47
N ALA A 31 7.07 2.06 1.42
CA ALA A 31 6.30 2.83 0.44
C ALA A 31 7.00 2.64 -0.90
N ASP A 32 6.37 1.92 -1.82
CA ASP A 32 6.91 1.80 -3.18
C ASP A 32 6.56 3.08 -3.95
N SER A 33 7.57 3.71 -4.56
CA SER A 33 7.34 4.78 -5.53
C SER A 33 6.53 4.23 -6.70
N ILE A 34 5.61 5.03 -7.25
CA ILE A 34 4.83 4.65 -8.44
C ILE A 34 5.76 4.26 -9.59
N GLU A 35 6.86 4.97 -9.82
CA GLU A 35 7.83 4.61 -10.86
C GLU A 35 8.45 3.23 -10.64
N SER A 36 8.76 2.88 -9.38
CA SER A 36 9.30 1.56 -9.02
C SER A 36 8.28 0.46 -9.21
N LEU A 37 7.00 0.71 -8.88
CA LEU A 37 5.90 -0.21 -9.13
C LEU A 37 5.68 -0.42 -10.63
N VAL A 38 5.66 0.66 -11.41
CA VAL A 38 5.53 0.64 -12.87
C VAL A 38 6.67 -0.14 -13.51
N SER A 39 7.92 0.12 -13.08
CA SER A 39 9.10 -0.61 -13.59
C SER A 39 9.07 -2.10 -13.21
N SER A 40 8.71 -2.44 -11.97
CA SER A 40 8.57 -3.83 -11.52
C SER A 40 7.46 -4.57 -12.28
N ILE A 41 6.38 -3.86 -12.59
CA ILE A 41 5.29 -4.36 -13.42
C ILE A 41 5.76 -4.63 -14.84
N ASP A 42 6.48 -3.70 -15.48
CA ASP A 42 6.98 -3.87 -16.85
C ASP A 42 7.90 -5.09 -16.94
N GLN A 43 8.82 -5.20 -15.98
CA GLN A 43 9.74 -6.33 -15.91
C GLN A 43 9.00 -7.67 -15.70
N ALA A 44 7.94 -7.69 -14.88
CA ALA A 44 7.12 -8.88 -14.67
C ALA A 44 6.33 -9.26 -15.95
N LEU A 45 5.82 -8.27 -16.70
CA LEU A 45 5.12 -8.51 -17.96
C LEU A 45 6.07 -9.04 -19.05
N GLU A 46 7.27 -8.48 -19.16
CA GLU A 46 8.32 -8.96 -20.08
C GLU A 46 8.74 -10.40 -19.79
N GLN A 47 8.88 -10.78 -18.51
CA GLN A 47 9.22 -12.14 -18.10
C GLN A 47 8.09 -13.16 -18.37
N THR A 48 6.84 -12.72 -18.46
CA THR A 48 5.70 -13.59 -18.81
C THR A 48 5.52 -13.84 -20.30
N GLY A 49 6.34 -13.21 -21.16
CA GLY A 49 6.26 -13.38 -22.61
C GLY A 49 5.00 -12.77 -23.24
N PHE A 50 4.31 -11.85 -22.54
CA PHE A 50 3.16 -11.12 -23.08
C PHE A 50 3.63 -9.99 -24.00
N THR A 51 4.14 -10.36 -25.18
CA THR A 51 4.29 -9.41 -26.29
C THR A 51 2.93 -9.15 -26.93
N GLN A 52 2.66 -7.88 -27.21
CA GLN A 52 1.55 -7.35 -28.03
C GLN A 52 1.15 -8.28 -29.21
N PHE A 53 -0.18 -8.36 -29.50
CA PHE A 53 -0.91 -9.16 -30.53
C PHE A 53 -1.41 -10.55 -30.05
N GLU A 54 -2.68 -10.98 -30.21
CA GLU A 54 -3.60 -10.91 -31.35
C GLU A 54 -4.95 -10.21 -31.07
N LEU A 55 -5.34 -9.31 -31.98
CA LEU A 55 -6.72 -9.02 -32.32
C LEU A 55 -7.05 -9.86 -33.56
N ASP A 56 -8.32 -10.29 -33.64
CA ASP A 56 -8.99 -11.04 -34.73
C ASP A 56 -8.98 -12.58 -34.63
N GLU A 57 -10.03 -13.11 -34.02
CA GLU A 57 -10.63 -14.38 -34.44
C GLU A 57 -12.01 -14.04 -35.07
N PRO A 58 -12.32 -14.58 -36.26
CA PRO A 58 -13.55 -14.25 -36.98
C PRO A 58 -14.77 -14.85 -36.27
N ILE A 59 -15.86 -14.07 -36.21
CA ILE A 59 -17.16 -14.57 -35.78
C ILE A 59 -17.71 -15.43 -36.92
N ASP A 60 -17.50 -16.74 -36.84
CA ASP A 60 -18.19 -17.69 -37.70
C ASP A 60 -19.68 -17.71 -37.36
N ASN A 61 -20.49 -17.32 -38.34
CA ASN A 61 -21.94 -17.46 -38.36
C ASN A 61 -22.29 -18.95 -38.55
N GLU A 62 -22.49 -19.70 -37.48
CA GLU A 62 -23.34 -20.89 -37.52
C GLU A 62 -24.25 -20.97 -36.28
N THR A 63 -25.55 -21.07 -36.52
CA THR A 63 -26.51 -21.57 -35.53
C THR A 63 -26.56 -23.09 -35.71
N PRO A 64 -26.47 -23.89 -34.63
CA PRO A 64 -27.70 -24.52 -34.16
C PRO A 64 -27.80 -24.79 -32.63
N SER A 65 -29.03 -24.70 -32.15
CA SER A 65 -29.72 -25.53 -31.14
C SER A 65 -29.01 -26.13 -29.91
N SER A 66 -29.64 -25.83 -28.76
CA SER A 66 -29.78 -26.65 -27.54
C SER A 66 -28.51 -27.08 -26.78
N MET A 67 -28.11 -26.26 -25.81
CA MET A 67 -28.00 -26.56 -24.38
C MET A 67 -27.22 -25.39 -23.76
N SER A 68 -27.86 -24.65 -22.84
CA SER A 68 -27.27 -23.46 -22.22
C SER A 68 -26.11 -23.86 -21.31
N ALA A 69 -24.89 -23.83 -21.82
CA ALA A 69 -23.70 -23.74 -20.99
C ALA A 69 -23.73 -22.40 -20.22
N PRO A 70 -23.28 -22.35 -18.97
CA PRO A 70 -23.24 -21.11 -18.21
C PRO A 70 -22.34 -20.09 -18.93
N LYS A 71 -22.91 -18.91 -19.19
CA LYS A 71 -22.20 -17.75 -19.73
C LYS A 71 -20.96 -17.51 -18.89
N ALA A 72 -19.76 -17.68 -19.46
CA ALA A 72 -18.50 -17.46 -18.77
C ALA A 72 -18.54 -16.07 -18.11
N LEU A 73 -18.48 -16.02 -16.78
CA LEU A 73 -18.39 -14.75 -16.06
C LEU A 73 -17.04 -14.11 -16.44
N HIS A 74 -17.12 -12.96 -17.11
CA HIS A 74 -15.95 -12.16 -17.49
C HIS A 74 -15.16 -11.77 -16.25
N THR A 75 -14.12 -12.53 -15.97
CA THR A 75 -13.21 -12.32 -14.85
C THR A 75 -11.95 -11.68 -15.41
N ILE A 76 -11.56 -10.53 -14.85
CA ILE A 76 -10.35 -9.82 -15.29
C ILE A 76 -9.11 -10.65 -14.95
N SER A 77 -8.21 -10.86 -15.91
CA SER A 77 -6.95 -11.58 -15.69
C SER A 77 -5.94 -10.74 -14.89
N GLN A 78 -4.90 -11.37 -14.32
CA GLN A 78 -3.83 -10.64 -13.65
C GLN A 78 -3.11 -9.67 -14.59
N ALA A 79 -2.86 -10.07 -15.84
CA ALA A 79 -2.30 -9.18 -16.85
C ALA A 79 -3.20 -7.95 -17.11
N GLN A 80 -4.53 -8.15 -17.14
CA GLN A 80 -5.47 -7.05 -17.30
C GLN A 80 -5.57 -6.15 -16.05
N ILE A 81 -5.47 -6.71 -14.83
CA ILE A 81 -5.39 -5.92 -13.59
C ILE A 81 -4.15 -5.03 -13.61
N ILE A 82 -3.00 -5.61 -13.95
CA ILE A 82 -1.72 -4.93 -14.05
C ILE A 82 -1.78 -3.79 -15.08
N LYS A 83 -2.31 -4.07 -16.28
CA LYS A 83 -2.50 -3.05 -17.32
C LYS A 83 -3.44 -1.92 -16.86
N SER A 84 -4.56 -2.29 -16.21
CA SER A 84 -5.51 -1.32 -15.69
C SER A 84 -4.91 -0.45 -14.59
N LEU A 85 -4.06 -1.03 -13.73
CA LEU A 85 -3.36 -0.30 -12.68
C LEU A 85 -2.41 0.73 -13.28
N ARG A 86 -1.60 0.33 -14.27
CA ARG A 86 -0.72 1.23 -15.01
C ARG A 86 -1.48 2.40 -15.62
N GLU A 87 -2.56 2.12 -16.36
CA GLU A 87 -3.38 3.17 -16.97
C GLU A 87 -3.96 4.13 -15.92
N ALA A 88 -4.44 3.62 -14.79
CA ALA A 88 -4.95 4.44 -13.70
C ALA A 88 -3.86 5.31 -13.06
N LEU A 89 -2.64 4.79 -12.88
CA LEU A 89 -1.49 5.54 -12.38
C LEU A 89 -1.08 6.65 -13.34
N SER A 90 -1.01 6.37 -14.65
CA SER A 90 -0.72 7.40 -15.66
C SER A 90 -1.78 8.50 -15.71
N TRP A 91 -3.07 8.16 -15.50
CA TRP A 91 -4.11 9.18 -15.36
C TRP A 91 -3.94 10.02 -14.11
N LEU A 92 -3.57 9.41 -12.98
CA LEU A 92 -3.28 10.12 -11.74
C LEU A 92 -2.13 11.13 -11.93
N GLU A 93 -1.02 10.71 -12.54
CA GLU A 93 0.11 11.59 -12.85
C GLU A 93 -0.30 12.80 -13.70
N ARG A 94 -1.14 12.58 -14.72
CA ARG A 94 -1.65 13.67 -15.57
C ARG A 94 -2.52 14.66 -14.80
N GLU A 95 -3.46 14.16 -14.00
CA GLU A 95 -4.32 15.01 -13.16
C GLU A 95 -3.49 15.86 -12.17
N LEU A 96 -2.48 15.25 -11.54
CA LEU A 96 -1.55 15.95 -10.65
C LEU A 96 -0.72 17.00 -11.40
N SER A 97 -0.25 16.68 -12.62
CA SER A 97 0.50 17.63 -13.46
C SER A 97 -0.32 18.87 -13.85
N TRP A 98 -1.65 18.73 -13.91
CA TRP A 98 -2.58 19.84 -14.12
C TRP A 98 -2.93 20.60 -12.84
N GLY A 99 -2.33 20.23 -11.71
CA GLY A 99 -2.54 20.86 -10.40
C GLY A 99 -3.81 20.41 -9.68
N VAL A 100 -4.43 19.31 -10.10
CA VAL A 100 -5.61 18.77 -9.42
C VAL A 100 -5.20 18.16 -8.09
N GLN A 101 -5.84 18.61 -7.02
CA GLN A 101 -5.56 18.14 -5.67
C GLN A 101 -5.99 16.67 -5.50
N PRO A 102 -5.19 15.80 -4.85
CA PRO A 102 -5.52 14.39 -4.67
C PRO A 102 -6.87 14.13 -3.98
N SER A 103 -7.30 15.04 -3.09
CA SER A 103 -8.61 14.97 -2.43
C SER A 103 -9.80 15.06 -3.39
N SER A 104 -9.58 15.61 -4.59
CA SER A 104 -10.58 15.74 -5.65
C SER A 104 -10.65 14.51 -6.56
N LEU A 105 -9.80 13.51 -6.35
CA LEU A 105 -9.71 12.29 -7.14
C LEU A 105 -10.12 11.03 -6.35
N PRO A 106 -11.21 11.01 -5.55
CA PRO A 106 -11.52 9.89 -4.66
C PRO A 106 -11.85 8.60 -5.44
N HIS A 107 -12.47 8.71 -6.62
CA HIS A 107 -12.79 7.55 -7.44
C HIS A 107 -11.56 6.93 -8.09
N LEU A 108 -10.65 7.77 -8.62
CA LEU A 108 -9.43 7.31 -9.25
C LEU A 108 -8.48 6.68 -8.21
N THR A 109 -8.27 7.35 -7.09
CA THR A 109 -7.44 6.84 -5.98
C THR A 109 -8.03 5.56 -5.37
N GLY A 110 -9.36 5.50 -5.20
CA GLY A 110 -10.06 4.27 -4.82
C GLY A 110 -9.78 3.12 -5.78
N ARG A 111 -9.95 3.36 -7.09
CA ARG A 111 -9.71 2.37 -8.14
C ARG A 111 -8.26 1.88 -8.19
N ILE A 112 -7.30 2.78 -8.03
CA ILE A 112 -5.87 2.43 -7.95
C ILE A 112 -5.63 1.51 -6.76
N GLY A 113 -6.19 1.81 -5.59
CA GLY A 113 -6.04 0.97 -4.41
C GLY A 113 -6.64 -0.42 -4.58
N GLU A 114 -7.83 -0.54 -5.17
CA GLU A 114 -8.43 -1.83 -5.51
C GLU A 114 -7.55 -2.65 -6.46
N LEU A 115 -7.06 -2.03 -7.54
CA LEU A 115 -6.23 -2.71 -8.54
C LEU A 115 -4.87 -3.13 -7.95
N TYR A 116 -4.25 -2.28 -7.14
CA TYR A 116 -3.02 -2.60 -6.41
C TYR A 116 -3.23 -3.77 -5.45
N ALA A 117 -4.29 -3.70 -4.64
CA ALA A 117 -4.66 -4.77 -3.73
C ALA A 117 -4.91 -6.11 -4.45
N ALA A 118 -5.58 -6.08 -5.61
CA ALA A 118 -5.85 -7.27 -6.40
C ALA A 118 -4.54 -7.88 -6.95
N MET A 119 -3.61 -7.02 -7.38
CA MET A 119 -2.28 -7.43 -7.85
C MET A 119 -1.46 -8.10 -6.74
N ILE A 120 -1.28 -7.44 -5.59
CA ILE A 120 -0.42 -7.96 -4.51
C ILE A 120 -0.99 -9.23 -3.85
N THR A 121 -2.32 -9.35 -3.80
CA THR A 121 -2.99 -10.53 -3.24
C THR A 121 -3.16 -11.65 -4.27
N ARG A 122 -2.76 -11.43 -5.53
CA ARG A 122 -3.09 -12.28 -6.69
C ARG A 122 -4.58 -12.63 -6.73
N GLY A 123 -5.39 -11.68 -6.31
CA GLY A 123 -6.84 -11.78 -6.22
C GLY A 123 -7.52 -11.29 -7.48
N GLN A 124 -8.81 -11.57 -7.58
CA GLN A 124 -9.67 -11.11 -8.65
C GLN A 124 -10.61 -10.04 -8.12
N MET A 125 -10.93 -9.05 -8.95
CA MET A 125 -12.01 -8.11 -8.64
C MET A 125 -13.30 -8.88 -8.41
N ALA A 126 -14.11 -8.42 -7.45
CA ALA A 126 -15.36 -9.08 -7.13
C ALA A 126 -16.27 -9.20 -8.37
N LEU A 127 -16.80 -10.41 -8.60
CA LEU A 127 -17.43 -10.83 -9.88
C LEU A 127 -18.73 -10.09 -10.24
N ALA A 128 -19.33 -9.33 -9.32
CA ALA A 128 -20.53 -8.55 -9.59
C ALA A 128 -20.32 -7.07 -9.28
N THR A 129 -20.85 -6.21 -10.13
CA THR A 129 -21.00 -4.79 -9.83
C THR A 129 -21.97 -4.66 -8.64
N ASN A 130 -21.57 -3.92 -7.60
CA ASN A 130 -22.28 -3.77 -6.32
C ASN A 130 -22.18 -4.94 -5.33
N GLN A 131 -21.07 -5.66 -5.30
CA GLN A 131 -20.81 -6.59 -4.18
C GLN A 131 -20.77 -5.86 -2.84
N LEU A 132 -21.41 -6.46 -1.84
CA LEU A 132 -21.59 -5.82 -0.54
C LEU A 132 -20.36 -6.06 0.35
N GLY A 133 -19.57 -5.02 0.53
CA GLY A 133 -18.61 -4.92 1.62
C GLY A 133 -17.18 -5.38 1.32
N TYR A 134 -16.92 -6.05 0.19
CA TYR A 134 -15.58 -6.46 -0.23
C TYR A 134 -15.37 -6.18 -1.73
N ASP A 135 -14.12 -5.96 -2.10
CA ASP A 135 -13.72 -5.48 -3.42
C ASP A 135 -12.98 -6.57 -4.22
N ILE A 136 -12.32 -7.49 -3.52
CA ILE A 136 -11.45 -8.53 -4.09
C ILE A 136 -11.74 -9.88 -3.46
N VAL A 137 -11.57 -10.94 -4.25
CA VAL A 137 -11.51 -12.32 -3.77
C VAL A 137 -10.13 -12.89 -4.09
N THR A 138 -9.38 -13.33 -3.07
CA THR A 138 -8.04 -13.92 -3.28
C THR A 138 -8.14 -15.30 -3.91
N ALA A 139 -7.02 -15.85 -4.40
CA ALA A 139 -6.98 -17.23 -4.90
C ALA A 139 -7.39 -18.28 -3.85
N ARG A 140 -7.34 -17.94 -2.56
CA ARG A 140 -7.79 -18.78 -1.43
C ARG A 140 -9.27 -18.58 -1.09
N GLY A 141 -9.98 -17.73 -1.82
CA GLY A 141 -11.40 -17.41 -1.58
C GLY A 141 -11.62 -16.37 -0.49
N GLU A 142 -10.58 -15.71 0.02
CA GLU A 142 -10.73 -14.68 1.05
C GLU A 142 -11.35 -13.42 0.46
N ARG A 143 -12.39 -12.88 1.11
CA ARG A 143 -13.05 -11.63 0.72
C ARG A 143 -12.32 -10.46 1.37
N VAL A 144 -11.70 -9.63 0.53
CA VAL A 144 -10.88 -8.50 0.98
C VAL A 144 -11.61 -7.19 0.75
N SER A 145 -11.75 -6.38 1.81
CA SER A 145 -12.23 -4.99 1.69
C SER A 145 -11.05 -4.04 1.63
N VAL A 146 -11.04 -3.16 0.63
CA VAL A 146 -9.99 -2.18 0.39
C VAL A 146 -10.50 -0.79 0.78
N LYS A 147 -9.66 -0.04 1.49
CA LYS A 147 -9.87 1.39 1.73
C LYS A 147 -8.63 2.17 1.34
N THR A 148 -8.79 3.05 0.37
CA THR A 148 -7.75 4.00 0.00
C THR A 148 -7.96 5.31 0.73
N ILE A 149 -6.91 5.84 1.33
CA ILE A 149 -6.85 7.18 1.91
C ILE A 149 -5.73 7.99 1.27
N THR A 150 -5.88 9.31 1.28
CA THR A 150 -4.81 10.24 0.89
C THR A 150 -4.34 10.98 2.13
N SER A 151 -5.16 11.89 2.65
CA SER A 151 -4.89 12.70 3.85
C SER A 151 -5.68 12.28 5.10
N SER A 152 -6.67 11.38 4.96
CA SER A 152 -7.55 11.00 6.08
C SER A 152 -6.79 10.24 7.17
N THR A 153 -7.00 10.63 8.43
CA THR A 153 -6.42 9.98 9.62
C THR A 153 -7.29 8.86 10.17
N HIS A 154 -8.40 8.56 9.51
CA HIS A 154 -9.31 7.47 9.87
C HIS A 154 -9.96 6.86 8.64
N VAL A 155 -10.28 5.58 8.73
CA VAL A 155 -11.14 4.87 7.76
C VAL A 155 -12.42 4.41 8.42
N THR A 156 -13.48 4.30 7.62
CA THR A 156 -14.77 3.79 8.10
C THR A 156 -15.20 2.56 7.32
N PHE A 157 -15.79 1.62 8.05
CA PHE A 157 -16.44 0.44 7.48
C PHE A 157 -17.91 0.44 7.90
N ASN A 158 -18.78 -0.04 7.01
CA ASN A 158 -20.19 -0.20 7.31
C ASN A 158 -20.39 -1.43 8.18
N GLN A 159 -20.99 -1.26 9.37
CA GLN A 159 -21.22 -2.35 10.31
C GLN A 159 -22.12 -3.44 9.73
N ALA A 160 -23.09 -3.08 8.88
CA ALA A 160 -24.03 -4.02 8.28
C ALA A 160 -23.34 -5.00 7.31
N THR A 161 -22.23 -4.61 6.70
CA THR A 161 -21.53 -5.42 5.68
C THR A 161 -20.17 -5.93 6.16
N PHE A 162 -19.65 -5.46 7.30
CA PHE A 162 -18.32 -5.84 7.78
C PHE A 162 -18.19 -7.34 8.06
N GLY A 163 -19.27 -8.00 8.51
CA GLY A 163 -19.30 -9.45 8.71
C GLY A 163 -19.18 -10.29 7.44
N LEU A 164 -19.21 -9.66 6.26
CA LEU A 164 -19.02 -10.32 4.96
C LEU A 164 -17.56 -10.29 4.50
N VAL A 165 -16.66 -9.73 5.31
CA VAL A 165 -15.25 -9.49 4.97
C VAL A 165 -14.38 -10.41 5.81
N ASP A 166 -13.38 -11.03 5.19
CA ASP A 166 -12.42 -11.91 5.86
C ASP A 166 -11.11 -11.16 6.20
N ARG A 167 -10.72 -10.20 5.35
CA ARG A 167 -9.48 -9.41 5.47
C ARG A 167 -9.74 -7.95 5.09
N ILE A 168 -9.10 -7.02 5.80
CA ILE A 168 -9.11 -5.61 5.42
C ILE A 168 -7.72 -5.17 4.99
N LEU A 169 -7.68 -4.34 3.95
CA LEU A 169 -6.48 -3.69 3.48
C LEU A 169 -6.74 -2.18 3.40
N VAL A 170 -5.95 -1.41 4.13
CA VAL A 170 -5.99 0.06 4.11
C VAL A 170 -4.72 0.56 3.47
N LEU A 171 -4.88 1.28 2.36
CA LEU A 171 -3.79 1.82 1.58
C LEU A 171 -3.77 3.34 1.71
N ARG A 172 -2.58 3.93 1.74
CA ARG A 172 -2.40 5.37 1.66
C ARG A 172 -1.64 5.73 0.40
N LEU A 173 -2.25 6.56 -0.43
CA LEU A 173 -1.52 7.24 -1.51
C LEU A 173 -0.89 8.50 -0.93
N ASN A 174 0.43 8.49 -0.87
CA ASN A 174 1.24 9.62 -0.46
C ASN A 174 1.66 10.40 -1.71
N PHE A 175 1.56 11.73 -1.63
CA PHE A 175 1.92 12.64 -2.71
C PHE A 175 3.01 13.57 -2.18
N ASP A 176 4.23 13.39 -2.67
CA ASP A 176 5.44 14.06 -2.24
C ASP A 176 6.00 14.90 -3.40
N GLY A 177 5.42 16.08 -3.63
CA GLY A 177 5.77 16.90 -4.80
C GLY A 177 5.22 16.29 -6.08
N ASP A 178 6.10 16.00 -7.04
CA ASP A 178 5.73 15.34 -8.31
C ASP A 178 5.79 13.80 -8.20
N GLU A 179 6.26 13.25 -7.08
CA GLU A 179 6.31 11.82 -6.82
C GLU A 179 5.10 11.36 -6.02
N ALA A 180 4.52 10.22 -6.40
CA ALA A 180 3.50 9.56 -5.60
C ALA A 180 3.92 8.12 -5.24
N SER A 181 3.46 7.65 -4.09
CA SER A 181 3.77 6.33 -3.55
C SER A 181 2.56 5.71 -2.85
N ILE A 182 2.55 4.38 -2.75
CA ILE A 182 1.48 3.63 -2.07
C ILE A 182 2.08 3.01 -0.80
N GLU A 183 1.49 3.31 0.36
CA GLU A 183 1.82 2.70 1.66
C GLU A 183 0.69 1.76 2.09
N GLU A 184 1.03 0.54 2.48
CA GLU A 184 0.12 -0.34 3.22
C GLU A 184 0.04 0.12 4.69
N VAL A 185 -1.08 0.73 5.07
CA VAL A 185 -1.27 1.27 6.42
C VAL A 185 -1.72 0.17 7.38
N LEU A 186 -2.59 -0.72 6.90
CA LEU A 186 -3.13 -1.82 7.67
C LEU A 186 -3.45 -2.99 6.73
N ASP A 187 -2.97 -4.16 7.10
CA ASP A 187 -3.28 -5.42 6.42
C ASP A 187 -3.49 -6.48 7.49
N CYS A 188 -4.75 -6.86 7.75
CA CYS A 188 -5.08 -7.81 8.79
C CYS A 188 -6.43 -8.51 8.56
N SER A 189 -6.67 -9.58 9.31
CA SER A 189 -7.97 -10.24 9.32
C SER A 189 -9.07 -9.29 9.82
N ALA A 190 -10.31 -9.48 9.37
CA ALA A 190 -11.45 -8.73 9.87
C ALA A 190 -11.62 -8.93 11.40
N GLN A 191 -11.31 -10.11 11.92
CA GLN A 191 -11.33 -10.39 13.37
C GLN A 191 -10.29 -9.59 14.15
N ASP A 192 -9.08 -9.43 13.62
CA ASP A 192 -8.04 -8.60 14.25
C ASP A 192 -8.37 -7.13 14.16
N ALA A 193 -8.94 -6.69 13.03
CA ALA A 193 -9.42 -5.34 12.86
C ALA A 193 -10.45 -4.96 13.93
N LEU A 194 -11.36 -5.87 14.33
CA LEU A 194 -12.35 -5.64 15.38
C LEU A 194 -11.74 -5.12 16.69
N LYS A 195 -10.50 -5.51 17.01
CA LYS A 195 -9.77 -5.09 18.22
C LYS A 195 -9.35 -3.61 18.17
N LEU A 196 -9.28 -3.04 16.96
CA LEU A 196 -8.87 -1.66 16.70
C LEU A 196 -10.06 -0.72 16.46
N LEU A 197 -11.28 -1.25 16.39
CA LEU A 197 -12.46 -0.47 15.99
C LEU A 197 -13.02 0.36 17.14
N THR A 198 -13.43 1.57 16.80
CA THR A 198 -14.40 2.34 17.59
C THR A 198 -15.74 2.36 16.86
N VAL A 199 -16.85 2.19 17.58
CA VAL A 199 -18.21 2.21 17.01
C VAL A 199 -18.82 3.59 17.18
N LYS A 200 -19.29 4.21 16.09
CA LYS A 200 -20.05 5.47 16.14
C LYS A 200 -21.09 5.51 15.02
N GLY A 201 -22.36 5.73 15.37
CA GLY A 201 -23.43 5.92 14.38
C GLY A 201 -23.60 4.80 13.35
N GLY A 202 -23.47 3.53 13.77
CA GLY A 202 -23.60 2.37 12.88
C GLY A 202 -22.43 2.15 11.92
N LYS A 203 -21.30 2.85 12.13
CA LYS A 203 -20.05 2.65 11.41
C LYS A 203 -18.94 2.24 12.36
N TYR A 204 -18.05 1.42 11.84
CA TYR A 204 -16.78 1.11 12.47
C TYR A 204 -15.70 2.07 12.00
N TYR A 205 -14.92 2.60 12.95
CA TYR A 205 -13.84 3.55 12.72
C TYR A 205 -12.50 2.92 13.11
N ILE A 206 -11.51 3.02 12.23
CA ILE A 206 -10.11 2.69 12.53
C ILE A 206 -9.28 3.96 12.36
N SER A 207 -8.50 4.30 13.39
CA SER A 207 -7.47 5.34 13.28
C SER A 207 -6.33 4.83 12.41
N THR A 208 -5.99 5.56 11.36
CA THR A 208 -4.82 5.29 10.50
C THR A 208 -3.58 6.05 10.98
N TYR A 209 -3.70 6.77 12.10
CA TYR A 209 -2.56 7.40 12.76
C TYR A 209 -1.76 6.36 13.54
N LYS A 210 -0.56 6.00 13.04
CA LYS A 210 0.43 5.27 13.83
C LYS A 210 0.86 6.19 14.98
N LYS A 211 0.52 5.87 16.24
CA LYS A 211 1.30 6.35 17.39
C LYS A 211 2.66 5.66 17.29
N SER A 212 3.59 6.23 16.52
CA SER A 212 4.96 5.73 16.45
C SER A 212 5.61 5.91 17.82
N THR A 213 5.50 4.88 18.65
CA THR A 213 6.41 4.65 19.79
C THR A 213 7.63 3.84 19.33
N VAL A 214 7.71 3.49 18.05
CA VAL A 214 8.82 2.75 17.46
C VAL A 214 9.81 3.75 16.88
N THR A 215 10.94 3.90 17.57
CA THR A 215 12.15 4.52 17.01
C THR A 215 12.47 3.79 15.70
N PRO A 216 12.54 4.47 14.54
CA PRO A 216 12.77 3.77 13.29
C PRO A 216 14.16 3.13 13.34
N ASN A 217 14.23 1.82 13.08
CA ASN A 217 15.49 1.10 13.12
C ASN A 217 16.26 1.30 11.81
N PHE A 218 16.99 2.41 11.72
CA PHE A 218 17.79 2.79 10.55
C PHE A 218 19.09 2.00 10.38
N THR A 219 19.40 1.04 11.26
CA THR A 219 20.69 0.31 11.24
C THR A 219 20.91 -0.57 10.01
N LYS A 220 19.89 -0.77 9.16
CA LYS A 220 19.99 -1.55 7.92
C LYS A 220 19.93 -0.72 6.64
N LEU A 221 19.68 0.58 6.70
CA LEU A 221 19.52 1.41 5.52
C LEU A 221 20.82 2.14 5.16
N MET A 222 21.18 2.13 3.88
CA MET A 222 22.34 2.89 3.42
C MET A 222 22.06 4.39 3.36
N ILE A 223 23.06 5.18 3.73
CA ILE A 223 23.05 6.64 3.55
C ILE A 223 23.41 6.93 2.10
N VAL A 224 22.51 7.58 1.36
CA VAL A 224 22.71 7.96 -0.05
C VAL A 224 23.11 9.43 -0.20
N ALA A 225 22.77 10.29 0.78
CA ALA A 225 23.25 11.66 0.82
C ALA A 225 23.34 12.18 2.26
N GLU A 226 24.32 13.05 2.52
CA GLU A 226 24.52 13.71 3.81
C GLU A 226 24.90 15.17 3.58
N ALA A 227 24.42 16.07 4.45
CA ALA A 227 24.88 17.44 4.56
C ALA A 227 24.97 17.87 6.02
N LYS A 228 25.95 18.72 6.33
CA LYS A 228 26.14 19.29 7.68
C LYS A 228 25.78 20.76 7.67
N TYR A 229 25.03 21.18 8.67
CA TYR A 229 24.68 22.58 8.90
C TYR A 229 24.81 22.92 10.37
N LYS A 230 25.79 23.75 10.72
CA LYS A 230 26.14 24.09 12.10
C LYS A 230 26.36 22.81 12.94
N ASN A 231 25.56 22.59 13.98
CA ASN A 231 25.65 21.43 14.87
C ASN A 231 24.67 20.31 14.47
N GLU A 232 24.09 20.39 13.29
CA GLU A 232 23.12 19.42 12.77
C GLU A 232 23.64 18.69 11.54
N THR A 233 23.29 17.41 11.43
CA THR A 233 23.54 16.59 10.25
C THR A 233 22.20 16.16 9.67
N ILE A 234 21.98 16.48 8.40
CA ILE A 234 20.84 16.02 7.61
C ILE A 234 21.29 14.80 6.80
N VAL A 235 20.56 13.69 6.93
CA VAL A 235 20.88 12.42 6.28
C VAL A 235 19.69 11.96 5.46
N GLN A 236 19.95 11.55 4.22
CA GLN A 236 19.03 10.87 3.34
C GLN A 236 19.42 9.39 3.23
N TYR A 237 18.47 8.51 3.53
CA TYR A 237 18.60 7.07 3.35
C TYR A 237 18.12 6.61 1.97
N GLU A 238 18.47 5.38 1.58
CA GLU A 238 18.12 4.77 0.29
C GLU A 238 16.61 4.79 -0.04
N ASN A 239 15.74 4.73 0.98
CA ASN A 239 14.28 4.82 0.81
C ASN A 239 13.75 6.27 0.84
N ALA A 240 14.62 7.24 0.54
CA ALA A 240 14.40 8.68 0.61
C ALA A 240 13.99 9.21 2.00
N THR A 241 14.14 8.44 3.08
CA THR A 241 13.86 8.95 4.43
C THR A 241 14.89 10.01 4.81
N ILE A 242 14.40 11.17 5.24
CA ILE A 242 15.24 12.24 5.77
C ILE A 242 15.17 12.24 7.30
N ILE A 243 16.35 12.31 7.92
CA ILE A 243 16.48 12.60 9.34
C ILE A 243 17.37 13.82 9.55
N VAL A 244 17.12 14.56 10.63
CA VAL A 244 18.02 15.59 11.15
C VAL A 244 18.50 15.11 12.49
N THR A 245 19.81 15.15 12.71
CA THR A 245 20.44 14.81 13.99
C THR A 245 21.17 16.03 14.53
N HIS A 246 21.08 16.28 15.84
CA HIS A 246 21.87 17.28 16.54
C HIS A 246 22.78 16.57 17.54
N MET A 247 24.10 16.74 17.40
CA MET A 247 25.10 16.02 18.21
C MET A 247 24.84 14.50 18.27
N GLY A 248 24.46 13.89 17.14
CA GLY A 248 24.18 12.46 17.02
C GLY A 248 22.81 12.00 17.55
N LYS A 249 21.95 12.91 18.04
CA LYS A 249 20.57 12.59 18.45
C LYS A 249 19.57 13.03 17.39
N ALA A 250 18.72 12.12 16.93
CA ALA A 250 17.67 12.44 15.97
C ALA A 250 16.64 13.43 16.56
N HIS A 251 16.23 14.42 15.76
CA HIS A 251 15.14 15.30 16.12
C HIS A 251 13.82 14.53 16.15
N ALA A 252 13.05 14.69 17.23
CA ALA A 252 11.70 14.12 17.31
C ALA A 252 10.73 14.73 16.28
N ASN A 253 11.03 15.95 15.81
CA ASN A 253 10.26 16.64 14.79
C ASN A 253 11.18 17.11 13.65
N THR A 254 11.49 16.19 12.74
CA THR A 254 12.39 16.43 11.61
C THR A 254 11.92 17.59 10.73
N ILE A 255 10.62 17.68 10.40
CA ILE A 255 10.11 18.73 9.50
C ILE A 255 10.26 20.14 10.10
N ALA A 256 10.08 20.30 11.41
CA ALA A 256 10.28 21.59 12.06
C ALA A 256 11.76 22.03 12.02
N ALA A 257 12.68 21.09 12.22
CA ALA A 257 14.12 21.35 12.11
C ALA A 257 14.50 21.75 10.67
N LEU A 258 14.02 21.01 9.67
CA LEU A 258 14.25 21.32 8.26
C LEU A 258 13.72 22.69 7.87
N LYS A 259 12.51 23.07 8.31
CA LYS A 259 11.95 24.41 8.03
C LYS A 259 12.80 25.54 8.61
N ARG A 260 13.37 25.34 9.80
CA ARG A 260 14.29 26.31 10.41
C ARG A 260 15.58 26.43 9.58
N ILE A 261 16.18 25.30 9.21
CA ILE A 261 17.39 25.28 8.36
C ILE A 261 17.12 25.96 7.01
N ALA A 262 16.02 25.58 6.34
CA ALA A 262 15.62 26.13 5.05
C ALA A 262 15.52 27.66 5.06
N LEU A 263 14.88 28.22 6.09
CA LEU A 263 14.76 29.67 6.25
C LEU A 263 16.12 30.35 6.41
N GLU A 264 17.05 29.72 7.12
CA GLU A 264 18.39 30.27 7.36
C GLU A 264 19.29 30.20 6.10
N ILE A 265 19.09 29.22 5.22
CA ILE A 265 19.90 29.04 4.00
C ILE A 265 19.21 29.52 2.72
N GLY A 266 17.99 30.06 2.82
CA GLY A 266 17.23 30.58 1.68
C GLY A 266 16.61 29.51 0.78
N VAL A 267 16.31 28.32 1.30
CA VAL A 267 15.57 27.28 0.58
C VAL A 267 14.06 27.49 0.77
N ASP A 268 13.31 27.53 -0.33
CA ASP A 268 11.86 27.68 -0.28
C ASP A 268 11.20 26.48 0.40
N VAL A 269 10.34 26.78 1.38
CA VAL A 269 9.53 25.80 2.11
C VAL A 269 8.25 25.40 1.37
N LEU A 270 7.96 26.07 0.25
CA LEU A 270 6.83 25.79 -0.64
C LEU A 270 7.34 25.15 -1.93
N ASN A 271 6.55 24.27 -2.53
CA ASN A 271 6.82 23.73 -3.85
C ASN A 271 6.38 24.72 -4.97
N SER A 272 6.61 24.35 -6.22
CA SER A 272 6.22 25.12 -7.42
C SER A 272 4.72 25.43 -7.51
N GLN A 273 3.88 24.64 -6.83
CA GLN A 273 2.43 24.79 -6.76
C GLN A 273 1.97 25.61 -5.54
N GLY A 274 2.89 26.15 -4.73
CA GLY A 274 2.59 26.93 -3.53
C GLY A 274 2.20 26.10 -2.30
N ASN A 275 2.28 24.77 -2.37
CA ASN A 275 1.98 23.88 -1.24
C ASN A 275 3.24 23.68 -0.36
N PRO A 276 3.09 23.51 0.98
CA PRO A 276 4.23 23.24 1.85
C PRO A 276 4.97 21.94 1.49
N LYS A 277 6.29 22.00 1.39
CA LYS A 277 7.15 20.83 1.20
C LYS A 277 7.09 19.90 2.42
N ASN A 278 7.11 18.59 2.17
CA ASN A 278 7.20 17.55 3.20
C ASN A 278 8.66 17.37 3.64
N THR A 279 8.90 16.44 4.58
CA THR A 279 10.23 16.19 5.15
C THR A 279 11.23 15.72 4.10
N ARG A 280 10.80 14.94 3.11
CA ARG A 280 11.66 14.38 2.07
C ARG A 280 12.09 15.44 1.08
N SER A 281 11.14 16.12 0.42
CA SER A 281 11.44 17.12 -0.60
C SER A 281 12.20 18.31 -0.03
N LEU A 282 11.78 18.80 1.14
CA LEU A 282 12.51 19.88 1.82
C LEU A 282 13.92 19.43 2.24
N GLY A 283 14.06 18.21 2.74
CA GLY A 283 15.34 17.65 3.15
C GLY A 283 16.31 17.47 2.00
N SER A 284 15.85 16.91 0.88
CA SER A 284 16.66 16.74 -0.33
C SER A 284 17.11 18.09 -0.92
N ASP A 285 16.23 19.10 -0.93
CA ASP A 285 16.60 20.45 -1.39
C ASP A 285 17.65 21.08 -0.48
N ILE A 286 17.48 20.98 0.84
CA ILE A 286 18.46 21.47 1.82
C ILE A 286 19.81 20.77 1.62
N ILE A 287 19.83 19.45 1.47
CA ILE A 287 21.07 18.68 1.25
C ILE A 287 21.77 19.17 -0.03
N LYS A 288 21.04 19.27 -1.14
CA LYS A 288 21.58 19.75 -2.43
C LYS A 288 22.16 21.16 -2.30
N THR A 289 21.43 22.08 -1.67
CA THR A 289 21.89 23.47 -1.48
C THR A 289 23.14 23.53 -0.61
N LEU A 290 23.19 22.79 0.49
CA LEU A 290 24.35 22.78 1.38
C LEU A 290 25.59 22.17 0.71
N GLN A 291 25.41 21.11 -0.08
CA GLN A 291 26.50 20.51 -0.86
C GLN A 291 27.00 21.43 -1.98
N ALA A 292 26.15 22.31 -2.51
CA ALA A 292 26.57 23.32 -3.47
C ALA A 292 27.28 24.53 -2.83
N LEU A 293 27.09 24.75 -1.52
CA LEU A 293 27.71 25.83 -0.74
C LEU A 293 29.02 25.42 -0.04
N SER A 294 29.33 24.12 -0.02
CA SER A 294 30.55 23.53 0.57
C SER A 294 31.66 23.35 -0.47
#